data_AF-A0A2P7AKF3-F1
#
_entry.id   AF-A0A2P7AKF3-F1
#
_cell.length_a   1.000
_cell.length_b   1.000
_cell.length_c   1.000
_cell.angle_alpha   90.00
_cell.angle_beta   90.00
_cell.angle_gamma   90.00
#
_symmetry.space_group_name_H-M   'P 1'
#
loop_
_entity.id
_entity.type
_entity.pdbx_description
1 polymer ?
#
loop_
_entity_poly.entity_id
_entity_poly.type
_entity_poly.pdbx_seq_one_letter_code
_entity_poly.pdbx_strand_id
1 'polypeptide(L)'
;MNRILFAIVPALLMIAVVIGMTGIEQWLAAFGKTDNARLMLGRIGIALPYVAAGAIGVIFLFATNGSSSIKVAGWGFVVGSMAATIIAVMREAMRISAFADRVPAGRSLIAYVDPAMMAGVTVALLAGVFGLRVAITGNAAFAATAPRRIRGKRAIHGESDWMSMPEAARLFPDAGGIVIGERYRVDRHSVSAISFRADAKDTWGAGGKSPLLCFDGSFGSSHGVVFAGSGGFKTTSVTIPTALKWGGGLVVLDPSSEVAPMVIEHRKQAGRNVIVLGPGNPAIGFNALDWIGRFGSTKEEDIVAVATWVMTDNPRQASARDDFFRASALQLLTALIADVCLSGHTEEKDQTLRQVRANLSEPEPKLRERLTNIHNQSDSAFVKENVAPFISMTPETFSGVYANAVKETHWLSYPNYAALVSGSSFSTDDLAAGITDIFIALDLKVLETHPGLARVIIGALMNAIYNRNGEVTNRTLFLLDEVARLGYLRILETARDAGRKYGLTLTLIFQSIGQMREAYGGRDASSKWFESASWISFAAINDPETAEYISKRCGDTTVEVDQTSHSSQMSGSSRTRSKQLTHRPLILPHEVLRMRGDEQIVFTAGNAPLRCGRAVWFRREDMRTCVGHNRFNSNIES
;
A
#
# COMPACT_ATOMS: atom_id res chain seq x y z
N MET A 1 23.81 -4.66 -22.96
CA MET A 1 23.88 -5.42 -24.22
C MET A 1 22.50 -5.80 -24.78
N ASN A 2 21.61 -6.46 -24.01
CA ASN A 2 20.37 -7.06 -24.54
C ASN A 2 19.39 -6.06 -25.21
N ARG A 3 19.17 -4.85 -24.66
CA ARG A 3 18.20 -3.89 -25.24
C ARG A 3 18.55 -3.44 -26.66
N ILE A 4 19.83 -3.27 -26.95
CA ILE A 4 20.31 -2.84 -28.27
C ILE A 4 20.07 -3.95 -29.30
N LEU A 5 20.34 -5.21 -28.92
CA LEU A 5 20.02 -6.37 -29.76
C LEU A 5 18.52 -6.46 -30.06
N PHE A 6 17.65 -6.28 -29.06
CA PHE A 6 16.19 -6.27 -29.28
C PHE A 6 15.72 -5.14 -30.22
N ALA A 7 16.40 -3.98 -30.22
CA ALA A 7 16.07 -2.89 -31.14
C ALA A 7 16.52 -3.18 -32.59
N ILE A 8 17.72 -3.73 -32.75
CA ILE A 8 18.40 -3.80 -34.05
C ILE A 8 18.09 -5.09 -34.81
N VAL A 9 18.08 -6.23 -34.12
CA VAL A 9 17.92 -7.56 -34.75
C VAL A 9 16.64 -7.69 -35.61
N PRO A 10 15.43 -7.31 -35.14
CA PRO A 10 14.24 -7.42 -35.98
C PRO A 10 14.34 -6.55 -37.24
N ALA A 11 14.83 -5.32 -37.12
CA ALA A 11 15.03 -4.43 -38.27
C ALA A 11 16.04 -5.01 -39.27
N LEU A 12 17.18 -5.49 -38.80
CA LEU A 12 18.22 -6.08 -39.66
C LEU A 12 17.74 -7.34 -40.38
N LEU A 13 17.06 -8.26 -39.68
CA LEU A 13 16.56 -9.49 -40.29
C LEU A 13 15.55 -9.18 -41.40
N MET A 14 14.65 -8.22 -41.17
CA MET A 14 13.68 -7.79 -42.18
C MET A 14 14.35 -7.18 -43.40
N ILE A 15 15.29 -6.25 -43.20
CA ILE A 15 16.03 -5.61 -44.28
C ILE A 15 16.83 -6.65 -45.07
N ALA A 16 17.52 -7.57 -44.37
CA ALA A 16 18.29 -8.64 -44.98
C ALA A 16 17.42 -9.55 -45.86
N VAL A 17 16.18 -9.82 -45.46
CA VAL A 17 15.24 -10.61 -46.26
C VAL A 17 14.74 -9.85 -47.49
N VAL A 18 14.41 -8.56 -47.37
CA VAL A 18 14.00 -7.75 -48.52
C VAL A 18 15.12 -7.67 -49.57
N ILE A 19 16.38 -7.55 -49.12
CA ILE A 19 17.56 -7.51 -49.99
C ILE A 19 17.89 -8.90 -50.54
N GLY A 20 17.90 -9.93 -49.70
CA GLY A 20 18.27 -11.30 -50.07
C GLY A 20 17.28 -11.97 -51.03
N MET A 21 16.01 -11.58 -50.99
CA MET A 21 14.97 -12.10 -51.88
C MET A 21 14.78 -11.27 -53.16
N THR A 22 15.69 -10.36 -53.48
CA THR A 22 15.62 -9.57 -54.72
C THR A 22 15.76 -10.48 -55.93
N GLY A 23 14.87 -10.34 -56.93
CA GLY A 23 14.91 -11.16 -58.15
C GLY A 23 14.21 -12.52 -58.00
N ILE A 24 13.62 -12.82 -56.84
CA ILE A 24 12.90 -14.08 -56.62
C ILE A 24 11.70 -14.26 -57.54
N GLU A 25 11.14 -13.16 -58.04
CA GLU A 25 10.08 -13.15 -59.04
C GLU A 25 10.47 -13.87 -60.34
N GLN A 26 11.73 -13.81 -60.75
CA GLN A 26 12.21 -14.51 -61.95
C GLN A 26 12.31 -16.01 -61.72
N TRP A 27 12.80 -16.39 -60.54
CA TRP A 27 12.92 -17.79 -60.12
C TRP A 27 11.54 -18.43 -59.93
N LEU A 28 10.60 -17.74 -59.27
CA LEU A 28 9.23 -18.22 -59.09
C LEU A 28 8.46 -18.32 -60.41
N ALA A 29 8.61 -17.33 -61.29
CA ALA A 29 7.98 -17.36 -62.61
C ALA A 29 8.42 -18.57 -63.45
N ALA A 30 9.66 -19.07 -63.29
CA ALA A 30 10.18 -20.23 -64.02
C ALA A 30 9.41 -21.54 -63.75
N PHE A 31 8.70 -21.64 -62.61
CA PHE A 31 7.87 -22.80 -62.28
C PHE A 31 6.49 -22.79 -62.98
N GLY A 32 6.12 -21.69 -63.65
CA GLY A 32 4.86 -21.60 -64.39
C GLY A 32 4.89 -22.39 -65.69
N LYS A 33 4.00 -23.38 -65.81
CA LYS A 33 3.83 -24.20 -67.03
C LYS A 33 2.98 -23.52 -68.12
N THR A 34 2.26 -22.46 -67.78
CA THR A 34 1.44 -21.65 -68.69
C THR A 34 1.77 -20.17 -68.51
N ASP A 35 1.54 -19.34 -69.52
CA ASP A 35 1.86 -17.90 -69.45
C ASP A 35 1.12 -17.18 -68.32
N ASN A 36 -0.14 -17.53 -68.09
CA ASN A 36 -0.90 -17.03 -66.95
C ASN A 36 -0.30 -17.46 -65.61
N ALA A 37 0.19 -18.70 -65.50
CA ALA A 37 0.85 -19.18 -64.28
C ALA A 37 2.20 -18.48 -64.05
N ARG A 38 2.98 -18.20 -65.10
CA ARG A 38 4.24 -17.45 -65.00
C ARG A 38 4.02 -16.03 -64.51
N LEU A 39 3.02 -15.33 -65.06
CA LEU A 39 2.65 -13.98 -64.64
C LEU A 39 2.16 -13.94 -63.18
N MET A 40 1.34 -14.91 -62.78
CA MET A 40 0.84 -15.01 -61.40
C MET A 40 1.98 -15.27 -60.41
N LEU A 41 2.87 -16.22 -60.71
CA LEU A 41 4.02 -16.56 -59.86
C LEU A 41 5.05 -15.42 -59.79
N GLY A 42 5.26 -14.69 -60.89
CA GLY A 42 6.08 -13.49 -60.92
C GLY A 42 5.52 -12.40 -60.00
N ARG A 43 4.20 -12.13 -60.08
CA ARG A 43 3.53 -11.18 -59.17
C ARG A 43 3.64 -11.60 -57.71
N ILE A 44 3.48 -12.88 -57.41
CA ILE A 44 3.72 -13.40 -56.06
C ILE A 44 5.15 -13.11 -55.61
N GLY A 45 6.14 -13.35 -56.47
CA GLY A 45 7.54 -13.06 -56.17
C GLY A 45 7.85 -11.58 -55.93
N ILE A 46 7.13 -10.65 -56.58
CA ILE A 46 7.26 -9.20 -56.33
C ILE A 46 6.77 -8.83 -54.92
N ALA A 47 5.67 -9.43 -54.47
CA ALA A 47 5.10 -9.17 -53.15
C ALA A 47 5.88 -9.88 -52.01
N LEU A 48 6.46 -11.04 -52.32
CA LEU A 48 7.00 -11.99 -51.34
C LEU A 48 8.07 -11.43 -50.39
N PRO A 49 9.07 -10.63 -50.83
CA PRO A 49 10.10 -10.08 -49.93
C PRO A 49 9.51 -9.23 -48.80
N TYR A 50 8.47 -8.44 -49.10
CA TYR A 50 7.83 -7.54 -48.12
C TYR A 50 6.91 -8.32 -47.18
N VAL A 51 6.19 -9.32 -47.70
CA VAL A 51 5.38 -10.25 -46.88
C VAL A 51 6.28 -11.05 -45.94
N ALA A 52 7.40 -11.58 -46.44
CA ALA A 52 8.37 -12.35 -45.65
C ALA A 52 9.01 -11.49 -44.57
N ALA A 53 9.39 -10.25 -44.88
CA ALA A 53 9.87 -9.30 -43.89
C ALA A 53 8.84 -9.05 -42.78
N GLY A 54 7.59 -8.75 -43.14
CA GLY A 54 6.50 -8.60 -42.18
C GLY A 54 6.31 -9.85 -41.29
N ALA A 55 6.35 -11.05 -41.89
CA ALA A 55 6.23 -12.31 -41.17
C ALA A 55 7.39 -12.54 -40.18
N ILE A 56 8.63 -12.24 -40.56
CA ILE A 56 9.81 -12.38 -39.68
C ILE A 56 9.71 -11.46 -38.48
N GLY A 57 9.30 -10.20 -38.68
CA GLY A 57 9.12 -9.28 -37.58
C GLY A 57 8.01 -9.73 -36.61
N VAL A 58 6.90 -10.26 -37.13
CA VAL A 58 5.86 -10.88 -36.30
C VAL A 58 6.40 -12.08 -35.52
N ILE A 59 7.11 -13.01 -36.18
CA ILE A 59 7.72 -14.19 -35.53
C ILE A 59 8.66 -13.76 -34.41
N PHE A 60 9.51 -12.75 -34.66
CA PHE A 60 10.42 -12.22 -33.65
C PHE A 60 9.68 -11.65 -32.44
N LEU A 61 8.60 -10.90 -32.67
CA LEU A 61 7.77 -10.38 -31.57
C LEU A 61 7.12 -11.50 -30.74
N PHE A 62 6.62 -12.56 -31.38
CA PHE A 62 6.08 -13.71 -30.66
C PHE A 62 7.16 -14.50 -29.90
N ALA A 63 8.35 -14.68 -30.49
CA ALA A 63 9.48 -15.34 -29.85
C ALA A 63 10.02 -14.57 -28.63
N THR A 64 9.76 -13.27 -28.57
CA THR A 64 10.24 -12.38 -27.50
C THR A 64 9.12 -11.96 -26.54
N ASN A 65 7.91 -12.49 -26.71
CA ASN A 65 6.79 -12.27 -25.82
C ASN A 65 7.14 -12.71 -24.38
N GLY A 66 6.82 -11.87 -23.40
CA GLY A 66 7.20 -12.05 -21.99
C GLY A 66 8.52 -11.37 -21.61
N SER A 67 9.32 -10.89 -22.58
CA SER A 67 10.54 -10.14 -22.30
C SER A 67 10.26 -8.75 -21.71
N SER A 68 11.12 -8.30 -20.80
CA SER A 68 11.09 -6.92 -20.26
C SER A 68 11.41 -5.86 -21.33
N SER A 69 12.06 -6.27 -22.43
CA SER A 69 12.48 -5.40 -23.54
C SER A 69 11.56 -5.48 -24.76
N ILE A 70 10.37 -6.10 -24.63
CA ILE A 70 9.41 -6.28 -25.74
C ILE A 70 9.01 -4.97 -26.42
N LYS A 71 8.91 -3.86 -25.69
CA LYS A 71 8.59 -2.54 -26.27
C LYS A 71 9.69 -2.05 -27.21
N VAL A 72 10.94 -2.36 -26.88
CA VAL A 72 12.11 -2.03 -27.70
C VAL A 72 12.13 -2.89 -28.97
N ALA A 73 11.78 -4.18 -28.85
CA ALA A 73 11.57 -5.06 -30.00
C ALA A 73 10.44 -4.57 -30.91
N GLY A 74 9.35 -4.06 -30.32
CA GLY A 74 8.26 -3.41 -31.05
C GLY A 74 8.75 -2.23 -31.90
N TRP A 75 9.56 -1.34 -31.33
CA TRP A 75 10.17 -0.24 -32.09
C TRP A 75 11.12 -0.72 -33.19
N GLY A 76 11.94 -1.73 -32.91
CA GLY A 76 12.78 -2.37 -33.92
C GLY A 76 11.98 -2.93 -35.09
N PHE A 77 10.83 -3.54 -34.82
CA PHE A 77 9.93 -4.03 -35.87
C PHE A 77 9.32 -2.88 -36.69
N VAL A 78 8.88 -1.79 -36.05
CA VAL A 78 8.37 -0.60 -36.76
C VAL A 78 9.42 -0.03 -37.72
N VAL A 79 10.67 0.10 -37.26
CA VAL A 79 11.79 0.56 -38.09
C VAL A 79 12.03 -0.39 -39.27
N GLY A 80 12.03 -1.71 -39.03
CA GLY A 80 12.15 -2.72 -40.08
C GLY A 80 11.04 -2.65 -41.12
N SER A 81 9.78 -2.49 -40.70
CA SER A 81 8.62 -2.32 -41.60
C SER A 81 8.73 -1.05 -42.43
N MET A 82 9.10 0.08 -41.82
CA MET A 82 9.31 1.33 -42.55
C MET A 82 10.43 1.21 -43.58
N ALA A 83 11.56 0.59 -43.22
CA ALA A 83 12.67 0.36 -44.14
C ALA A 83 12.24 -0.54 -45.31
N ALA A 84 11.51 -1.61 -45.06
CA ALA A 84 10.97 -2.48 -46.11
C ALA A 84 10.04 -1.72 -47.07
N THR A 85 9.16 -0.86 -46.54
CA THR A 85 8.28 -0.01 -47.35
C THR A 85 9.07 0.99 -48.19
N ILE A 86 10.08 1.65 -47.62
CA ILE A 86 10.94 2.60 -48.34
C ILE A 86 11.69 1.89 -49.49
N ILE A 87 12.27 0.72 -49.22
CA ILE A 87 12.95 -0.08 -50.26
C ILE A 87 11.97 -0.46 -51.38
N ALA A 88 10.74 -0.83 -51.03
CA ALA A 88 9.70 -1.15 -52.01
C ALA A 88 9.37 0.03 -52.91
N VAL A 89 9.08 1.19 -52.31
CA VAL A 89 8.77 2.43 -53.03
C VAL A 89 9.92 2.86 -53.92
N MET A 90 11.17 2.77 -53.42
CA MET A 90 12.35 3.11 -54.20
C MET A 90 12.54 2.18 -55.41
N ARG A 91 12.36 0.86 -55.23
CA ARG A 91 12.43 -0.12 -56.33
C ARG A 91 11.37 0.15 -57.39
N GLU A 92 10.16 0.47 -56.96
CA GLU A 92 9.07 0.76 -57.87
C GLU A 92 9.26 2.09 -58.60
N ALA A 93 9.77 3.12 -57.92
CA ALA A 93 10.14 4.38 -58.54
C ALA A 93 11.23 4.20 -59.60
N MET A 94 12.27 3.39 -59.33
CA MET A 94 13.30 3.03 -60.31
C MET A 94 12.69 2.29 -61.50
N ARG A 95 11.81 1.31 -61.26
CA ARG A 95 11.10 0.57 -62.31
C ARG A 95 10.32 1.50 -63.22
N ILE A 96 9.52 2.41 -62.65
CA ILE A 96 8.70 3.37 -63.39
C ILE A 96 9.57 4.38 -64.15
N SER A 97 10.64 4.89 -63.54
CA SER A 97 11.57 5.83 -64.18
C SER A 97 12.21 5.25 -65.44
N ALA A 98 12.47 3.93 -65.47
CA ALA A 98 13.10 3.25 -66.59
C ALA A 98 12.22 3.19 -67.87
N PHE A 99 10.91 3.44 -67.75
CA PHE A 99 9.98 3.49 -68.89
C PHE A 99 9.12 4.77 -68.93
N ALA A 100 9.44 5.76 -68.10
CA ALA A 100 8.67 7.00 -67.99
C ALA A 100 8.59 7.75 -69.34
N ASP A 101 9.66 7.73 -70.13
CA ASP A 101 9.73 8.36 -71.47
C ASP A 101 8.82 7.70 -72.51
N ARG A 102 8.24 6.52 -72.20
CA ARG A 102 7.36 5.74 -73.09
C ARG A 102 5.89 5.83 -72.71
N VAL A 103 5.55 6.62 -71.67
CA VAL A 103 4.17 6.76 -71.21
C VAL A 103 3.46 7.86 -72.03
N PRO A 104 2.28 7.59 -72.62
CA PRO A 104 1.55 8.58 -73.42
C PRO A 104 1.21 9.86 -72.64
N ALA A 105 1.38 11.02 -73.29
CA ALA A 105 1.05 12.32 -72.70
C ALA A 105 -0.43 12.37 -72.27
N GLY A 106 -0.67 12.60 -70.97
CA GLY A 106 -2.02 12.67 -70.38
C GLY A 106 -2.40 11.54 -69.42
N ARG A 107 -1.57 10.49 -69.24
CA ARG A 107 -1.77 9.46 -68.20
C ARG A 107 -0.80 9.64 -67.02
N SER A 108 -1.31 9.50 -65.81
CA SER A 108 -0.51 9.59 -64.59
C SER A 108 0.41 8.36 -64.44
N LEU A 109 1.67 8.60 -64.08
CA LEU A 109 2.67 7.56 -63.79
C LEU A 109 2.24 6.63 -62.63
N ILE A 110 1.37 7.11 -61.74
CA ILE A 110 0.81 6.34 -60.62
C ILE A 110 -0.08 5.18 -61.11
N ALA A 111 -0.69 5.29 -62.30
CA ALA A 111 -1.53 4.23 -62.86
C ALA A 111 -0.74 2.97 -63.27
N TYR A 112 0.60 3.07 -63.33
CA TYR A 112 1.48 1.97 -63.72
C TYR A 112 2.13 1.26 -62.53
N VAL A 113 1.80 1.64 -61.29
CA VAL A 113 2.29 0.99 -60.09
C VAL A 113 1.83 -0.47 -60.06
N ASP A 114 2.76 -1.39 -59.77
CA ASP A 114 2.46 -2.82 -59.73
C ASP A 114 1.51 -3.15 -58.56
N PRO A 115 0.30 -3.69 -58.82
CA PRO A 115 -0.63 -4.08 -57.76
C PRO A 115 -0.06 -5.10 -56.77
N ALA A 116 0.88 -5.94 -57.19
CA ALA A 116 1.52 -6.94 -56.34
C ALA A 116 2.51 -6.30 -55.35
N MET A 117 3.27 -5.29 -55.79
CA MET A 117 4.11 -4.49 -54.90
C MET A 117 3.25 -3.76 -53.87
N MET A 118 2.13 -3.16 -54.29
CA MET A 118 1.18 -2.51 -53.39
C MET A 118 0.62 -3.48 -52.34
N ALA A 119 0.28 -4.70 -52.73
CA ALA A 119 -0.17 -5.74 -51.81
C ALA A 119 0.91 -6.10 -50.77
N GLY A 120 2.16 -6.29 -51.21
CA GLY A 120 3.30 -6.56 -50.32
C GLY A 120 3.58 -5.43 -49.33
N VAL A 121 3.56 -4.18 -49.78
CA VAL A 121 3.71 -2.98 -48.93
C VAL A 121 2.57 -2.89 -47.91
N THR A 122 1.32 -3.16 -48.34
CA THR A 122 0.17 -3.13 -47.44
C THR A 122 0.30 -4.14 -46.31
N VAL A 123 0.76 -5.37 -46.60
CA VAL A 123 1.02 -6.39 -45.58
C VAL A 123 2.14 -5.93 -44.63
N ALA A 124 3.25 -5.40 -45.15
CA ALA A 124 4.34 -4.89 -44.32
C ALA A 124 3.92 -3.73 -43.40
N LEU A 125 3.04 -2.85 -43.88
CA LEU A 125 2.46 -1.74 -43.11
C LEU A 125 1.50 -2.25 -42.02
N LEU A 126 0.59 -3.16 -42.35
CA LEU A 126 -0.31 -3.78 -41.36
C LEU A 126 0.47 -4.51 -40.26
N ALA A 127 1.54 -5.22 -40.65
CA ALA A 127 2.45 -5.85 -39.70
C ALA A 127 3.18 -4.79 -38.85
N GLY A 128 3.61 -3.68 -39.45
CA GLY A 128 4.19 -2.53 -38.75
C GLY A 128 3.23 -1.87 -37.74
N VAL A 129 1.93 -1.80 -38.04
CA VAL A 129 0.90 -1.33 -37.09
C VAL A 129 0.81 -2.26 -35.87
N PHE A 130 0.91 -3.57 -36.07
CA PHE A 130 1.02 -4.51 -34.94
C PHE A 130 2.30 -4.28 -34.13
N GLY A 131 3.43 -4.03 -34.80
CA GLY A 131 4.69 -3.64 -34.14
C GLY A 131 4.56 -2.36 -33.31
N LEU A 132 3.87 -1.36 -33.84
CA LEU A 132 3.60 -0.10 -33.14
C LEU A 132 2.72 -0.33 -31.92
N ARG A 133 1.68 -1.17 -32.04
CA ARG A 133 0.86 -1.60 -30.91
C ARG A 133 1.73 -2.22 -29.82
N VAL A 134 2.63 -3.13 -30.17
CA VAL A 134 3.55 -3.79 -29.23
C VAL A 134 4.56 -2.80 -28.62
N ALA A 135 5.05 -1.83 -29.40
CA ALA A 135 5.93 -0.77 -28.92
C ALA A 135 5.27 0.10 -27.83
N ILE A 136 3.98 0.39 -27.99
CA ILE A 136 3.19 1.21 -27.04
C ILE A 136 2.75 0.38 -25.83
N THR A 137 2.07 -0.75 -26.06
CA THR A 137 1.38 -1.52 -25.00
C THR A 137 2.24 -2.64 -24.41
N GLY A 138 3.40 -2.97 -24.99
CA GLY A 138 4.28 -4.04 -24.53
C GLY A 138 3.64 -5.43 -24.60
N ASN A 139 3.90 -6.28 -23.59
CA ASN A 139 3.36 -7.66 -23.52
C ASN A 139 1.82 -7.70 -23.54
N ALA A 140 1.12 -6.62 -23.17
CA ALA A 140 -0.34 -6.53 -23.26
C ALA A 140 -0.87 -6.49 -24.71
N ALA A 141 -0.01 -6.38 -25.73
CA ALA A 141 -0.40 -6.48 -27.13
C ALA A 141 -0.78 -7.92 -27.54
N PHE A 142 -0.28 -8.92 -26.83
CA PHE A 142 -0.53 -10.33 -27.10
C PHE A 142 -1.79 -10.82 -26.38
N ALA A 143 -2.33 -11.94 -26.83
CA ALA A 143 -3.46 -12.58 -26.17
C ALA A 143 -3.09 -12.87 -24.70
N ALA A 144 -3.93 -12.41 -23.78
CA ALA A 144 -3.75 -12.70 -22.37
C ALA A 144 -3.86 -14.22 -22.16
N THR A 145 -2.90 -14.80 -21.42
CA THR A 145 -2.97 -16.19 -20.94
C THR A 145 -4.12 -16.41 -19.95
N ALA A 146 -4.69 -15.33 -19.41
CA ALA A 146 -5.85 -15.40 -18.53
C ALA A 146 -7.13 -15.67 -19.34
N PRO A 147 -7.99 -16.59 -18.89
CA PRO A 147 -9.22 -16.93 -19.59
C PRO A 147 -10.16 -15.71 -19.66
N ARG A 148 -10.92 -15.61 -20.74
CA ARG A 148 -11.77 -14.45 -21.02
C ARG A 148 -12.91 -14.39 -19.99
N ARG A 149 -12.98 -13.29 -19.24
CA ARG A 149 -14.07 -13.04 -18.28
C ARG A 149 -15.35 -12.66 -19.01
N ILE A 150 -16.47 -13.20 -18.54
CA ILE A 150 -17.80 -12.96 -19.07
C ILE A 150 -18.59 -12.10 -18.08
N ARG A 151 -19.41 -11.18 -18.60
CA ARG A 151 -20.22 -10.22 -17.83
C ARG A 151 -21.70 -10.29 -18.25
N GLY A 152 -22.58 -9.73 -17.41
CA GLY A 152 -24.01 -9.62 -17.70
C GLY A 152 -24.73 -10.98 -17.69
N LYS A 153 -25.76 -11.16 -18.52
CA LYS A 153 -26.64 -12.36 -18.48
C LYS A 153 -25.93 -13.72 -18.60
N ARG A 154 -24.70 -13.74 -19.13
CA ARG A 154 -23.89 -14.97 -19.27
C ARG A 154 -22.95 -15.23 -18.08
N ALA A 155 -22.89 -14.33 -17.09
CA ALA A 155 -22.01 -14.43 -15.93
C ALA A 155 -22.65 -15.25 -14.79
N ILE A 156 -22.98 -16.51 -15.06
CA ILE A 156 -23.73 -17.40 -14.16
C ILE A 156 -23.03 -17.69 -12.81
N HIS A 157 -21.72 -17.47 -12.72
CA HIS A 157 -20.90 -17.70 -11.52
C HIS A 157 -20.42 -16.40 -10.86
N GLY A 158 -21.02 -15.26 -11.23
CA GLY A 158 -20.62 -13.93 -10.77
C GLY A 158 -19.83 -13.15 -11.81
N GLU A 159 -19.76 -11.84 -11.60
CA GLU A 159 -19.14 -10.85 -12.50
C GLU A 159 -18.17 -9.91 -11.79
N SER A 160 -17.57 -10.38 -10.68
CA SER A 160 -16.58 -9.59 -9.93
C SER A 160 -15.43 -9.18 -10.86
N ASP A 161 -15.01 -7.92 -10.78
CA ASP A 161 -13.85 -7.43 -11.52
C ASP A 161 -13.06 -6.41 -10.70
N TRP A 162 -11.86 -6.09 -11.17
CA TRP A 162 -11.05 -5.04 -10.58
C TRP A 162 -11.62 -3.65 -10.87
N MET A 163 -11.56 -2.77 -9.89
CA MET A 163 -11.81 -1.34 -10.05
C MET A 163 -10.95 -0.80 -11.20
N SER A 164 -11.57 -0.02 -12.09
CA SER A 164 -10.86 0.63 -13.18
C SER A 164 -10.02 1.81 -12.65
N MET A 165 -8.91 2.13 -13.31
CA MET A 165 -8.07 3.27 -12.90
C MET A 165 -8.81 4.64 -12.95
N PRO A 166 -9.75 4.89 -13.89
CA PRO A 166 -10.59 6.08 -13.84
C PRO A 166 -11.53 6.13 -12.63
N GLU A 167 -12.16 5.01 -12.25
CA GLU A 167 -12.97 4.92 -11.03
C GLU A 167 -12.09 5.14 -9.79
N ALA A 168 -10.92 4.51 -9.74
CA ALA A 168 -9.95 4.70 -8.67
C ALA A 168 -9.52 6.16 -8.53
N ALA A 169 -9.32 6.88 -9.64
CA ALA A 169 -8.98 8.31 -9.61
C ALA A 169 -10.13 9.21 -9.12
N ARG A 170 -11.39 8.78 -9.29
CA ARG A 170 -12.56 9.49 -8.75
C ARG A 170 -12.72 9.26 -7.24
N LEU A 171 -12.51 8.02 -6.79
CA LEU A 171 -12.61 7.64 -5.38
C LEU A 171 -11.41 8.11 -4.55
N PHE A 172 -10.22 8.13 -5.16
CA PHE A 172 -8.95 8.44 -4.52
C PHE A 172 -8.17 9.48 -5.32
N PRO A 173 -8.64 10.74 -5.33
CA PRO A 173 -7.98 11.82 -6.07
C PRO A 173 -6.58 12.11 -5.49
N ASP A 174 -5.66 12.61 -6.32
CA ASP A 174 -4.28 12.95 -5.90
C ASP A 174 -4.23 14.03 -4.79
N ALA A 175 -5.27 14.86 -4.71
CA ALA A 175 -5.43 15.89 -3.68
C ALA A 175 -5.77 15.34 -2.29
N GLY A 176 -6.12 14.06 -2.16
CA GLY A 176 -6.37 13.43 -0.86
C GLY A 176 -5.13 13.47 0.05
N GLY A 177 -5.36 13.51 1.36
CA GLY A 177 -4.29 13.64 2.35
C GLY A 177 -3.59 12.33 2.71
N ILE A 178 -4.25 11.17 2.56
CA ILE A 178 -3.70 9.86 2.94
C ILE A 178 -3.32 9.08 1.70
N VAL A 179 -2.05 8.75 1.53
CA VAL A 179 -1.57 8.05 0.33
C VAL A 179 -1.88 6.57 0.45
N ILE A 180 -2.72 6.05 -0.45
CA ILE A 180 -3.09 4.63 -0.47
C ILE A 180 -2.44 3.85 -1.61
N GLY A 181 -1.82 4.51 -2.60
CA GLY A 181 -1.12 3.85 -3.70
C GLY A 181 -0.85 4.76 -4.90
N GLU A 182 -0.57 4.14 -6.04
CA GLU A 182 -0.38 4.83 -7.33
C GLU A 182 -1.41 4.34 -8.35
N ARG A 183 -1.81 5.21 -9.27
CA ARG A 183 -2.71 4.89 -10.38
C ARG A 183 -2.00 4.07 -11.45
N TYR A 184 -1.56 2.89 -11.07
CA TYR A 184 -0.69 2.02 -11.85
C TYR A 184 -1.05 0.54 -11.63
N ARG A 185 -1.32 -0.18 -12.72
CA ARG A 185 -1.51 -1.64 -12.73
C ARG A 185 -0.19 -2.33 -13.07
N VAL A 186 0.61 -2.62 -12.05
CA VAL A 186 1.92 -3.27 -12.20
C VAL A 186 1.79 -4.62 -12.90
N ASP A 187 0.75 -5.40 -12.57
CA ASP A 187 0.42 -6.71 -13.14
C ASP A 187 0.19 -6.69 -14.66
N ARG A 188 -0.18 -5.53 -15.21
CA ARG A 188 -0.41 -5.32 -16.65
C ARG A 188 0.79 -4.70 -17.37
N HIS A 189 1.88 -4.40 -16.66
CA HIS A 189 3.08 -3.81 -17.24
C HIS A 189 4.12 -4.88 -17.58
N SER A 190 5.09 -4.55 -18.44
CA SER A 190 6.17 -5.47 -18.83
C SER A 190 7.07 -5.91 -17.68
N VAL A 191 7.02 -5.23 -16.53
CA VAL A 191 7.80 -5.59 -15.35
C VAL A 191 7.12 -6.66 -14.49
N SER A 192 5.85 -7.00 -14.73
CA SER A 192 5.13 -7.99 -13.93
C SER A 192 5.81 -9.37 -13.87
N ALA A 193 6.62 -9.71 -14.88
CA ALA A 193 7.35 -10.97 -14.98
C ALA A 193 8.68 -11.03 -14.21
N ILE A 194 9.14 -9.92 -13.63
CA ILE A 194 10.39 -9.85 -12.85
C ILE A 194 10.09 -9.47 -11.40
N SER A 195 11.01 -9.77 -10.49
CA SER A 195 10.91 -9.33 -9.10
C SER A 195 11.21 -7.84 -8.96
N PHE A 196 10.53 -7.17 -8.04
CA PHE A 196 10.86 -5.81 -7.64
C PHE A 196 12.22 -5.76 -6.94
N ARG A 197 13.02 -4.73 -7.24
CA ARG A 197 14.23 -4.38 -6.48
C ARG A 197 14.32 -2.87 -6.26
N ALA A 198 14.60 -2.48 -5.02
CA ALA A 198 14.72 -1.07 -4.65
C ALA A 198 15.94 -0.41 -5.31
N ASP A 199 17.04 -1.14 -5.47
CA ASP A 199 18.31 -0.67 -6.02
C ASP A 199 18.40 -0.75 -7.56
N ALA A 200 17.45 -1.42 -8.22
CA ALA A 200 17.47 -1.65 -9.66
C ALA A 200 16.29 -0.92 -10.36
N LYS A 201 16.57 0.29 -10.88
CA LYS A 201 15.57 1.18 -11.51
C LYS A 201 14.83 0.55 -12.70
N ASP A 202 15.46 -0.38 -13.41
CA ASP A 202 14.85 -1.11 -14.52
C ASP A 202 13.71 -2.05 -14.09
N THR A 203 13.66 -2.41 -12.80
CA THR A 203 12.57 -3.22 -12.22
C THR A 203 11.33 -2.40 -11.84
N TRP A 204 11.39 -1.07 -11.94
CA TRP A 204 10.36 -0.17 -11.42
C TRP A 204 9.15 0.04 -12.32
N GLY A 205 9.31 -0.20 -13.63
CA GLY A 205 8.23 0.03 -14.59
C GLY A 205 7.79 1.50 -14.60
N ALA A 206 6.47 1.74 -14.50
CA ALA A 206 5.90 3.09 -14.39
C ALA A 206 5.70 3.57 -12.94
N GLY A 207 6.17 2.80 -11.95
CA GLY A 207 6.11 3.17 -10.55
C GLY A 207 6.88 4.46 -10.29
N GLY A 208 6.30 5.35 -9.50
CA GLY A 208 6.85 6.67 -9.18
C GLY A 208 6.62 7.76 -10.24
N LYS A 209 6.18 7.39 -11.45
CA LYS A 209 5.77 8.34 -12.52
C LYS A 209 4.25 8.47 -12.63
N SER A 210 3.53 7.55 -12.02
CA SER A 210 2.07 7.50 -12.07
C SER A 210 1.48 8.41 -10.99
N PRO A 211 0.34 9.09 -11.23
CA PRO A 211 -0.31 9.90 -10.21
C PRO A 211 -0.65 9.10 -8.95
N LEU A 212 -0.70 9.75 -7.79
CA LEU A 212 -1.06 9.07 -6.55
C LEU A 212 -2.55 8.76 -6.52
N LEU A 213 -2.88 7.75 -5.75
CA LEU A 213 -4.22 7.50 -5.26
C LEU A 213 -4.20 7.87 -3.78
N CYS A 214 -4.92 8.92 -3.42
CA CYS A 214 -5.01 9.38 -2.05
C CYS A 214 -6.45 9.35 -1.54
N PHE A 215 -6.63 8.82 -0.35
CA PHE A 215 -7.88 8.87 0.37
C PHE A 215 -8.06 10.23 1.03
N ASP A 216 -9.25 10.81 0.84
CA ASP A 216 -9.67 12.03 1.51
C ASP A 216 -10.34 11.69 2.85
N GLY A 217 -9.74 12.16 3.95
CA GLY A 217 -10.25 11.94 5.31
C GLY A 217 -11.59 12.62 5.61
N SER A 218 -12.17 13.36 4.66
CA SER A 218 -13.47 14.02 4.80
C SER A 218 -14.67 13.06 4.74
N PHE A 219 -14.54 11.89 4.11
CA PHE A 219 -15.64 10.93 3.88
C PHE A 219 -15.41 9.55 4.52
N GLY A 220 -16.45 8.71 4.49
CA GLY A 220 -16.43 7.38 5.13
C GLY A 220 -16.32 7.47 6.65
N SER A 221 -15.67 6.50 7.29
CA SER A 221 -15.21 6.61 8.67
C SER A 221 -13.93 7.44 8.82
N SER A 222 -13.30 7.86 7.71
CA SER A 222 -11.94 8.42 7.63
C SER A 222 -10.79 7.44 7.96
N HIS A 223 -11.07 6.28 8.57
CA HIS A 223 -10.04 5.37 9.06
C HIS A 223 -9.56 4.38 7.99
N GLY A 224 -8.29 4.01 8.06
CA GLY A 224 -7.64 3.04 7.20
C GLY A 224 -6.87 1.96 7.97
N VAL A 225 -6.82 0.75 7.41
CA VAL A 225 -6.01 -0.35 7.95
C VAL A 225 -5.10 -0.89 6.86
N VAL A 226 -3.82 -1.06 7.19
CA VAL A 226 -2.81 -1.59 6.27
C VAL A 226 -2.23 -2.88 6.83
N PHE A 227 -2.31 -3.94 6.05
CA PHE A 227 -1.62 -5.19 6.28
C PHE A 227 -0.47 -5.33 5.28
N ALA A 228 0.76 -5.32 5.78
CA ALA A 228 1.93 -5.52 4.94
C ALA A 228 2.97 -6.37 5.66
N GLY A 229 3.37 -7.50 5.07
CA GLY A 229 4.40 -8.36 5.65
C GLY A 229 5.75 -7.65 5.83
N SER A 230 6.70 -8.31 6.51
CA SER A 230 8.08 -7.82 6.61
C SER A 230 8.67 -7.59 5.20
N GLY A 231 9.38 -6.47 5.02
CA GLY A 231 9.85 -6.03 3.71
C GLY A 231 8.77 -5.49 2.77
N GLY A 232 7.52 -5.35 3.22
CA GLY A 232 6.39 -4.82 2.44
C GLY A 232 6.38 -3.30 2.24
N PHE A 233 7.51 -2.62 2.49
CA PHE A 233 7.65 -1.17 2.30
C PHE A 233 6.61 -0.33 3.06
N LYS A 234 6.24 -0.72 4.29
CA LYS A 234 5.28 0.00 5.15
C LYS A 234 5.64 1.47 5.29
N THR A 235 6.80 1.76 5.87
CA THR A 235 7.29 3.12 6.07
C THR A 235 7.49 3.84 4.74
N THR A 236 8.13 3.15 3.79
CA THR A 236 8.52 3.72 2.50
C THR A 236 7.35 4.09 1.59
N SER A 237 6.22 3.39 1.67
CA SER A 237 5.12 3.59 0.71
C SER A 237 3.77 3.96 1.32
N VAL A 238 3.66 4.01 2.65
CA VAL A 238 2.48 4.49 3.35
C VAL A 238 2.86 5.63 4.27
N THR A 239 3.78 5.39 5.21
CA THR A 239 4.05 6.35 6.29
C THR A 239 4.67 7.65 5.79
N ILE A 240 5.79 7.57 5.07
CA ILE A 240 6.49 8.73 4.53
C ILE A 240 5.62 9.49 3.51
N PRO A 241 5.05 8.84 2.47
CA PRO A 241 4.18 9.53 1.52
C PRO A 241 3.00 10.24 2.19
N THR A 242 2.36 9.59 3.18
CA THR A 242 1.23 10.19 3.90
C THR A 242 1.68 11.35 4.78
N ALA A 243 2.81 11.24 5.49
CA ALA A 243 3.33 12.35 6.29
C ALA A 243 3.66 13.59 5.44
N LEU A 244 4.15 13.39 4.21
CA LEU A 244 4.44 14.49 3.26
C LEU A 244 3.16 15.14 2.68
N LYS A 245 2.11 14.34 2.42
CA LYS A 245 0.85 14.83 1.81
C LYS A 245 -0.20 15.33 2.80
N TRP A 246 -0.25 14.78 4.01
CA TRP A 246 -1.30 15.08 4.97
C TRP A 246 -1.27 16.55 5.41
N GLY A 247 -2.36 17.29 5.19
CA GLY A 247 -2.41 18.73 5.49
C GLY A 247 -2.88 19.10 6.90
N GLY A 248 -3.12 18.14 7.79
CA GLY A 248 -3.58 18.37 9.17
C GLY A 248 -2.50 18.10 10.21
N GLY A 249 -2.92 18.00 11.48
CA GLY A 249 -2.06 17.55 12.58
C GLY A 249 -1.73 16.08 12.42
N LEU A 250 -0.55 15.66 12.85
CA LEU A 250 -0.05 14.31 12.60
C LEU A 250 0.58 13.72 13.86
N VAL A 251 0.04 12.59 14.34
CA VAL A 251 0.66 11.78 15.39
C VAL A 251 1.18 10.49 14.77
N VAL A 252 2.49 10.27 14.80
CA VAL A 252 3.13 9.07 14.22
C VAL A 252 3.75 8.22 15.30
N LEU A 253 3.38 6.93 15.37
CA LEU A 253 4.19 5.94 16.09
C LEU A 253 5.26 5.40 15.15
N ASP A 254 6.53 5.61 15.52
CA ASP A 254 7.70 5.31 14.68
C ASP A 254 8.70 4.39 15.42
N PRO A 255 8.49 3.06 15.37
CA PRO A 255 9.36 2.10 16.02
C PRO A 255 10.80 2.01 15.48
N SER A 256 11.02 2.43 14.23
CA SER A 256 12.35 2.49 13.62
C SER A 256 13.05 3.83 13.85
N SER A 257 12.33 4.83 14.38
CA SER A 257 12.82 6.19 14.60
C SER A 257 13.52 6.73 13.33
N GLU A 258 12.87 6.51 12.19
CA GLU A 258 13.36 6.87 10.85
C GLU A 258 12.50 7.93 10.16
N VAL A 259 11.25 8.09 10.58
CA VAL A 259 10.25 8.91 9.90
C VAL A 259 10.49 10.39 10.16
N ALA A 260 10.68 10.77 11.42
CA ALA A 260 10.82 12.18 11.79
C ALA A 260 12.00 12.87 11.05
N PRO A 261 13.23 12.32 11.02
CA PRO A 261 14.34 12.93 10.28
C PRO A 261 14.06 13.11 8.78
N MET A 262 13.23 12.22 8.20
CA MET A 262 12.92 12.25 6.77
C MET A 262 11.89 13.32 6.39
N VAL A 263 10.99 13.72 7.29
CA VAL A 263 9.86 14.60 6.93
C VAL A 263 9.81 15.92 7.70
N ILE A 264 10.54 16.05 8.81
CA ILE A 264 10.43 17.19 9.72
C ILE A 264 10.61 18.55 9.05
N GLU A 265 11.58 18.70 8.14
CA GLU A 265 11.84 19.97 7.47
C GLU A 265 10.70 20.34 6.51
N HIS A 266 10.19 19.37 5.75
CA HIS A 266 9.00 19.57 4.89
C HIS A 266 7.78 19.98 5.72
N ARG A 267 7.57 19.35 6.89
CA ARG A 267 6.48 19.68 7.80
C ARG A 267 6.60 21.10 8.38
N LYS A 268 7.79 21.48 8.84
CA LYS A 268 8.06 22.84 9.36
C LYS A 268 7.87 23.91 8.28
N GLN A 269 8.35 23.67 7.06
CA GLN A 269 8.14 24.59 5.92
C GLN A 269 6.66 24.78 5.58
N ALA A 270 5.83 23.76 5.84
CA ALA A 270 4.38 23.84 5.75
C ALA A 270 3.69 24.50 6.97
N GLY A 271 4.46 25.16 7.85
CA GLY A 271 3.95 25.91 9.01
C GLY A 271 3.53 25.04 10.19
N ARG A 272 3.99 23.78 10.27
CA ARG A 272 3.64 22.86 11.35
C ARG A 272 4.53 23.04 12.57
N ASN A 273 3.95 22.88 13.75
CA ASN A 273 4.70 22.76 15.00
C ASN A 273 5.12 21.30 15.19
N VAL A 274 6.39 20.98 14.95
CA VAL A 274 6.87 19.58 14.94
C VAL A 274 7.60 19.21 16.22
N ILE A 275 7.13 18.17 16.89
CA ILE A 275 7.63 17.65 18.16
C ILE A 275 8.07 16.20 17.96
N VAL A 276 9.27 15.85 18.45
CA VAL A 276 9.76 14.47 18.45
C VAL A 276 9.87 13.99 19.89
N LEU A 277 8.98 13.08 20.27
CA LEU A 277 8.95 12.43 21.57
C LEU A 277 9.77 11.15 21.53
N GLY A 278 10.87 11.11 22.26
CA GLY A 278 11.69 9.92 22.39
C GLY A 278 12.69 10.01 23.53
N PRO A 279 13.14 8.87 24.08
CA PRO A 279 13.98 8.82 25.28
C PRO A 279 15.37 9.44 25.09
N GLY A 280 15.77 9.72 23.85
CA GLY A 280 17.05 10.38 23.53
C GLY A 280 17.09 11.87 23.87
N ASN A 281 15.94 12.53 24.05
CA ASN A 281 15.86 13.92 24.50
C ASN A 281 14.79 14.10 25.59
N PRO A 282 15.15 13.90 26.87
CA PRO A 282 14.19 13.99 27.98
C PRO A 282 13.71 15.41 28.27
N ALA A 283 14.26 16.45 27.61
CA ALA A 283 13.74 17.81 27.74
C ALA A 283 12.40 17.99 27.00
N ILE A 284 12.06 17.09 26.07
CA ILE A 284 10.82 17.13 25.30
C ILE A 284 9.85 16.09 25.87
N GLY A 285 8.78 16.58 26.46
CA GLY A 285 7.70 15.78 27.03
C GLY A 285 6.51 16.64 27.43
N PHE A 286 5.39 15.99 27.71
CA PHE A 286 4.15 16.64 28.14
C PHE A 286 3.62 15.96 29.39
N ASN A 287 2.67 16.58 30.08
CA ASN A 287 2.01 15.94 31.20
C ASN A 287 0.81 15.13 30.69
N ALA A 288 0.89 13.81 30.77
CA ALA A 288 -0.17 12.92 30.32
C ALA A 288 -1.47 13.02 31.14
N LEU A 289 -1.50 13.85 32.19
CA LEU A 289 -2.66 14.13 33.04
C LEU A 289 -3.26 15.53 32.80
N ASP A 290 -2.67 16.38 31.97
CA ASP A 290 -3.07 17.80 31.81
C ASP A 290 -4.47 18.02 31.20
N TRP A 291 -5.06 16.98 30.61
CA TRP A 291 -6.37 16.98 29.97
C TRP A 291 -7.51 16.49 30.90
N ILE A 292 -7.19 15.98 32.09
CA ILE A 292 -8.16 15.36 33.02
C ILE A 292 -9.24 16.38 33.44
N GLY A 293 -10.51 16.01 33.24
CA GLY A 293 -11.68 16.82 33.59
C GLY A 293 -11.90 18.03 32.71
N ARG A 294 -11.27 18.07 31.53
CA ARG A 294 -11.39 19.18 30.58
C ARG A 294 -12.38 18.82 29.48
N PHE A 295 -13.15 19.82 29.06
CA PHE A 295 -14.00 19.81 27.86
C PHE A 295 -15.18 18.82 27.80
N GLY A 296 -15.53 18.13 28.91
CA GLY A 296 -16.85 17.47 29.01
C GLY A 296 -16.86 16.10 29.70
N SER A 297 -15.70 15.47 29.88
CA SER A 297 -15.58 14.24 30.68
C SER A 297 -15.43 14.56 32.16
N THR A 298 -15.89 13.65 33.03
CA THR A 298 -15.63 13.77 34.46
C THR A 298 -14.17 13.44 34.75
N LYS A 299 -13.59 14.08 35.78
CA LYS A 299 -12.19 13.80 36.15
C LYS A 299 -12.01 12.32 36.49
N GLU A 300 -13.01 11.72 37.12
CA GLU A 300 -13.07 10.34 37.55
C GLU A 300 -12.96 9.36 36.37
N GLU A 301 -13.73 9.58 35.30
CA GLU A 301 -13.67 8.74 34.09
C GLU A 301 -12.32 8.84 33.38
N ASP A 302 -11.76 10.04 33.29
CA ASP A 302 -10.46 10.30 32.67
C ASP A 302 -9.33 9.61 33.44
N ILE A 303 -9.37 9.65 34.78
CA ILE A 303 -8.41 8.96 35.66
C ILE A 303 -8.44 7.44 35.42
N VAL A 304 -9.63 6.85 35.34
CA VAL A 304 -9.79 5.43 35.04
C VAL A 304 -9.21 5.11 33.66
N ALA A 305 -9.43 5.96 32.65
CA ALA A 305 -8.85 5.78 31.32
C ALA A 305 -7.32 5.74 31.36
N VAL A 306 -6.67 6.68 32.05
CA VAL A 306 -5.21 6.70 32.21
C VAL A 306 -4.70 5.42 32.86
N ALA A 307 -5.34 4.97 33.95
CA ALA A 307 -4.97 3.75 34.64
C ALA A 307 -5.02 2.52 33.70
N THR A 308 -6.02 2.44 32.82
CA THR A 308 -6.14 1.35 31.83
C THR A 308 -5.08 1.38 30.73
N TRP A 309 -4.46 2.54 30.45
CA TRP A 309 -3.38 2.62 29.48
C TRP A 309 -2.04 2.19 30.08
N VAL A 310 -1.80 2.54 31.34
CA VAL A 310 -0.61 2.09 32.09
C VAL A 310 -0.65 0.57 32.27
N MET A 311 -1.80 0.02 32.66
CA MET A 311 -1.99 -1.42 32.82
C MET A 311 -2.10 -2.10 31.46
N THR A 312 -1.25 -3.09 31.19
CA THR A 312 -1.25 -3.79 29.90
C THR A 312 -2.26 -4.95 29.89
N ASP A 313 -3.19 -4.94 28.93
CA ASP A 313 -4.14 -6.05 28.71
C ASP A 313 -3.47 -7.16 27.92
N ASN A 314 -3.36 -8.35 28.53
CA ASN A 314 -2.94 -9.56 27.83
C ASN A 314 -4.11 -10.54 27.82
N PRO A 315 -4.89 -10.64 26.71
CA PRO A 315 -6.11 -11.45 26.64
C PRO A 315 -5.88 -12.96 26.75
N ARG A 316 -4.63 -13.44 26.79
CA ARG A 316 -4.29 -14.86 26.77
C ARG A 316 -3.92 -15.35 28.16
N GLN A 317 -4.76 -16.24 28.70
CA GLN A 317 -4.44 -17.21 29.74
C GLN A 317 -3.99 -16.63 31.10
N ALA A 318 -4.66 -15.58 31.59
CA ALA A 318 -4.57 -15.27 33.00
C ALA A 318 -5.41 -16.30 33.79
N SER A 319 -4.85 -16.87 34.86
CA SER A 319 -5.68 -17.61 35.81
C SER A 319 -6.65 -16.62 36.49
N ALA A 320 -7.78 -17.09 37.02
CA ALA A 320 -8.71 -16.23 37.76
C ALA A 320 -8.01 -15.45 38.90
N ARG A 321 -6.93 -16.02 39.45
CA ARG A 321 -6.07 -15.37 40.45
C ARG A 321 -5.27 -14.21 39.85
N ASP A 322 -4.64 -14.41 38.70
CA ASP A 322 -3.86 -13.35 38.04
C ASP A 322 -4.76 -12.20 37.58
N ASP A 323 -5.96 -12.52 37.07
CA ASP A 323 -6.98 -11.53 36.73
C ASP A 323 -7.41 -10.71 37.94
N PHE A 324 -7.63 -11.36 39.09
CA PHE A 324 -7.95 -10.67 40.33
C PHE A 324 -6.85 -9.67 40.74
N PHE A 325 -5.58 -10.08 40.76
CA PHE A 325 -4.48 -9.19 41.14
C PHE A 325 -4.27 -8.06 40.14
N ARG A 326 -4.46 -8.34 38.85
CA ARG A 326 -4.35 -7.35 37.79
C ARG A 326 -5.47 -6.30 37.88
N ALA A 327 -6.71 -6.72 38.08
CA ALA A 327 -7.84 -5.83 38.30
C ALA A 327 -7.66 -5.00 39.58
N SER A 328 -7.18 -5.61 40.65
CA SER A 328 -6.89 -4.91 41.91
C SER A 328 -5.73 -3.91 41.76
N ALA A 329 -4.70 -4.23 40.96
CA ALA A 329 -3.59 -3.32 40.68
C ALA A 329 -4.03 -2.12 39.85
N LEU A 330 -4.93 -2.33 38.89
CA LEU A 330 -5.60 -1.25 38.17
C LEU A 330 -6.37 -0.34 39.14
N GLN A 331 -7.16 -0.90 40.06
CA GLN A 331 -7.88 -0.12 41.08
C GLN A 331 -6.93 0.67 41.99
N LEU A 332 -5.82 0.07 42.43
CA LEU A 332 -4.81 0.75 43.24
C LEU A 332 -4.19 1.93 42.48
N LEU A 333 -3.89 1.73 41.19
CA LEU A 333 -3.35 2.79 40.34
C LEU A 333 -4.38 3.90 40.13
N THR A 334 -5.65 3.57 39.86
CA THR A 334 -6.75 4.54 39.78
C THR A 334 -6.84 5.37 41.06
N ALA A 335 -6.77 4.74 42.23
CA ALA A 335 -6.83 5.42 43.52
C ALA A 335 -5.65 6.40 43.70
N LEU A 336 -4.44 6.01 43.31
CA LEU A 336 -3.25 6.87 43.43
C LEU A 336 -3.23 8.02 42.41
N ILE A 337 -3.70 7.79 41.17
CA ILE A 337 -3.87 8.88 40.19
C ILE A 337 -4.96 9.84 40.69
N ALA A 338 -6.05 9.32 41.26
CA ALA A 338 -7.13 10.14 41.81
C ALA A 338 -6.68 10.96 43.02
N ASP A 339 -5.86 10.40 43.92
CA ASP A 339 -5.23 11.18 44.99
C ASP A 339 -4.40 12.32 44.41
N VAL A 340 -3.49 12.03 43.48
CA VAL A 340 -2.64 13.07 42.86
C VAL A 340 -3.45 14.17 42.19
N CYS A 341 -4.57 13.85 41.52
CA CYS A 341 -5.33 14.84 40.75
C CYS A 341 -6.45 15.53 41.55
N LEU A 342 -7.02 14.88 42.57
CA LEU A 342 -8.29 15.27 43.19
C LEU A 342 -8.24 15.52 44.69
N SER A 343 -7.24 15.01 45.43
CA SER A 343 -7.24 15.15 46.90
C SER A 343 -6.89 16.55 47.38
N GLY A 344 -6.32 17.39 46.51
CA GLY A 344 -5.83 18.72 46.88
C GLY A 344 -4.48 18.70 47.62
N HIS A 345 -3.91 17.51 47.87
CA HIS A 345 -2.62 17.36 48.57
C HIS A 345 -1.41 17.55 47.65
N THR A 346 -1.60 17.48 46.33
CA THR A 346 -0.52 17.63 45.34
C THR A 346 -0.69 18.94 44.58
N GLU A 347 0.36 19.77 44.57
CA GLU A 347 0.39 21.01 43.78
C GLU A 347 0.19 20.69 42.29
N GLU A 348 -0.50 21.58 41.56
CA GLU A 348 -0.87 21.37 40.15
C GLU A 348 0.33 21.01 39.25
N LYS A 349 1.48 21.65 39.48
CA LYS A 349 2.72 21.40 38.74
C LYS A 349 3.29 19.98 38.93
N ASP A 350 2.95 19.35 40.05
CA ASP A 350 3.43 18.02 40.46
C ASP A 350 2.39 16.92 40.18
N GLN A 351 1.22 17.28 39.62
CA GLN A 351 0.17 16.33 39.22
C GLN A 351 0.57 15.55 37.97
N THR A 352 1.50 14.61 38.15
CA THR A 352 2.14 13.86 37.07
C THR A 352 2.17 12.36 37.35
N LEU A 353 2.28 11.55 36.31
CA LEU A 353 2.49 10.10 36.46
C LEU A 353 3.78 9.76 37.19
N ARG A 354 4.81 10.62 37.12
CA ARG A 354 6.03 10.46 37.90
C ARG A 354 5.76 10.60 39.40
N GLN A 355 4.91 11.54 39.81
CA GLN A 355 4.48 11.69 41.21
C GLN A 355 3.66 10.48 41.68
N VAL A 356 2.74 9.97 40.85
CA VAL A 356 2.01 8.72 41.12
C VAL A 356 2.98 7.56 41.36
N ARG A 357 4.02 7.42 40.52
CA ARG A 357 5.04 6.40 40.70
C ARG A 357 5.84 6.59 41.98
N ALA A 358 6.19 7.84 42.35
CA ALA A 358 6.89 8.12 43.59
C ALA A 358 6.06 7.66 44.80
N ASN A 359 4.75 7.98 44.81
CA ASN A 359 3.82 7.56 45.86
C ASN A 359 3.70 6.02 45.92
N LEU A 360 3.59 5.35 44.77
CA LEU A 360 3.54 3.88 44.69
C LEU A 360 4.88 3.20 45.02
N SER A 361 6.01 3.91 45.01
CA SER A 361 7.33 3.30 45.29
C SER A 361 7.65 3.21 46.77
N GLU A 362 6.77 3.71 47.64
CA GLU A 362 7.01 3.63 49.07
C GLU A 362 6.96 2.21 49.61
N PRO A 363 7.72 1.90 50.69
CA PRO A 363 7.62 0.61 51.35
C PRO A 363 6.17 0.28 51.69
N GLU A 364 5.78 -0.99 51.51
CA GLU A 364 4.39 -1.44 51.63
C GLU A 364 3.67 -0.95 52.91
N PRO A 365 4.27 -1.01 54.12
CA PRO A 365 3.61 -0.51 55.33
C PRO A 365 3.32 1.00 55.26
N LYS A 366 4.25 1.77 54.70
CA LYS A 366 4.12 3.22 54.54
C LYS A 366 3.08 3.59 53.47
N LEU A 367 3.02 2.80 52.38
CA LEU A 367 1.97 2.97 51.38
C LEU A 367 0.58 2.69 51.98
N ARG A 368 0.43 1.65 52.80
CA ARG A 368 -0.84 1.37 53.50
C ARG A 368 -1.23 2.52 54.43
N GLU A 369 -0.28 3.05 55.19
CA GLU A 369 -0.49 4.24 56.02
C GLU A 369 -0.91 5.44 55.18
N ARG A 370 -0.26 5.69 54.03
CA ARG A 370 -0.69 6.73 53.09
C ARG A 370 -2.14 6.52 52.66
N LEU A 371 -2.53 5.30 52.26
CA LEU A 371 -3.88 5.01 51.83
C LEU A 371 -4.90 5.29 52.95
N THR A 372 -4.59 4.92 54.20
CA THR A 372 -5.41 5.29 55.36
C THR A 372 -5.52 6.80 55.53
N ASN A 373 -4.42 7.54 55.39
CA ASN A 373 -4.43 9.00 55.49
C ASN A 373 -5.25 9.64 54.36
N ILE A 374 -5.11 9.18 53.11
CA ILE A 374 -5.90 9.63 51.97
C ILE A 374 -7.39 9.43 52.25
N HIS A 375 -7.79 8.26 52.75
CA HIS A 375 -9.20 7.98 53.05
C HIS A 375 -9.76 8.91 54.13
N ASN A 376 -8.97 9.25 55.15
CA ASN A 376 -9.40 10.11 56.24
C ASN A 376 -9.40 11.61 55.87
N GLN A 377 -8.45 12.05 55.06
CA GLN A 377 -8.17 13.48 54.83
C GLN A 377 -8.68 14.03 53.48
N SER A 378 -8.91 13.17 52.47
CA SER A 378 -9.38 13.63 51.16
C SER A 378 -10.76 14.28 51.26
N ASP A 379 -11.03 15.31 50.45
CA ASP A 379 -12.38 15.87 50.31
C ASP A 379 -13.19 15.17 49.20
N SER A 380 -12.55 14.35 48.37
CA SER A 380 -13.20 13.64 47.26
C SER A 380 -13.78 12.29 47.70
N ALA A 381 -15.10 12.14 47.59
CA ALA A 381 -15.80 10.88 47.84
C ALA A 381 -15.27 9.74 46.95
N PHE A 382 -15.03 10.04 45.67
CA PHE A 382 -14.46 9.08 44.72
C PHE A 382 -13.10 8.54 45.18
N VAL A 383 -12.21 9.41 45.67
CA VAL A 383 -10.91 9.00 46.20
C VAL A 383 -11.09 8.09 47.42
N LYS A 384 -11.97 8.46 48.37
CA LYS A 384 -12.24 7.66 49.57
C LYS A 384 -12.77 6.26 49.24
N GLU A 385 -13.72 6.18 48.31
CA GLU A 385 -14.34 4.92 47.88
C GLU A 385 -13.33 4.00 47.18
N ASN A 386 -12.46 4.54 46.32
CA ASN A 386 -11.45 3.74 45.62
C ASN A 386 -10.33 3.25 46.55
N VAL A 387 -10.05 3.96 47.65
CA VAL A 387 -8.99 3.58 48.59
C VAL A 387 -9.48 2.60 49.67
N ALA A 388 -10.75 2.67 50.06
CA ALA A 388 -11.31 1.87 51.16
C ALA A 388 -11.07 0.34 51.05
N PRO A 389 -11.19 -0.30 49.86
CA PRO A 389 -10.93 -1.74 49.72
C PRO A 389 -9.52 -2.16 50.14
N PHE A 390 -8.52 -1.30 49.93
CA PHE A 390 -7.12 -1.60 50.24
C PHE A 390 -6.79 -1.47 51.72
N ILE A 391 -7.49 -0.61 52.45
CA ILE A 391 -7.34 -0.45 53.91
C ILE A 391 -7.81 -1.72 54.62
N SER A 392 -8.95 -2.27 54.18
CA SER A 392 -9.55 -3.48 54.73
C SER A 392 -8.90 -4.78 54.25
N MET A 393 -8.00 -4.71 53.27
CA MET A 393 -7.35 -5.89 52.67
C MET A 393 -6.25 -6.44 53.59
N THR A 394 -6.13 -7.78 53.65
CA THR A 394 -5.04 -8.43 54.39
C THR A 394 -3.67 -8.07 53.80
N PRO A 395 -2.60 -8.02 54.63
CA PRO A 395 -1.25 -7.72 54.15
C PRO A 395 -0.82 -8.61 52.98
N GLU A 396 -1.03 -9.92 53.06
CA GLU A 396 -0.57 -10.88 52.06
C GLU A 396 -1.23 -10.66 50.69
N THR A 397 -2.53 -10.35 50.67
CA THR A 397 -3.24 -10.02 49.42
C THR A 397 -2.78 -8.67 48.89
N PHE A 398 -2.60 -7.67 49.76
CA PHE A 398 -2.12 -6.36 49.37
C PHE A 398 -0.71 -6.42 48.75
N SER A 399 0.21 -7.21 49.31
CA SER A 399 1.54 -7.43 48.73
C SER A 399 1.47 -7.91 47.27
N GLY A 400 0.53 -8.81 46.95
CA GLY A 400 0.32 -9.28 45.58
C GLY A 400 -0.20 -8.19 44.64
N VAL A 401 -1.11 -7.35 45.12
CA VAL A 401 -1.64 -6.20 44.35
C VAL A 401 -0.54 -5.16 44.12
N TYR A 402 0.18 -4.80 45.19
CA TYR A 402 1.30 -3.87 45.17
C TYR A 402 2.39 -4.29 44.18
N ALA A 403 2.81 -5.56 44.23
CA ALA A 403 3.83 -6.08 43.32
C ALA A 403 3.43 -5.96 41.83
N ASN A 404 2.16 -6.23 41.51
CA ASN A 404 1.66 -6.07 40.14
C ASN A 404 1.61 -4.60 39.71
N ALA A 405 1.13 -3.69 40.56
CA ALA A 405 1.11 -2.25 40.26
C ALA A 405 2.53 -1.68 40.07
N VAL A 406 3.48 -2.08 40.91
CA VAL A 406 4.90 -1.68 40.80
C VAL A 406 5.52 -2.20 39.50
N LYS A 407 5.21 -3.43 39.10
CA LYS A 407 5.70 -4.02 37.84
C LYS A 407 5.22 -3.22 36.62
N GLU A 408 3.93 -2.95 36.51
CA GLU A 408 3.35 -2.25 35.35
C GLU A 408 3.79 -0.77 35.28
N THR A 409 4.10 -0.15 36.43
CA THR A 409 4.59 1.23 36.51
C THR A 409 6.12 1.32 36.55
N HIS A 410 6.85 0.21 36.48
CA HIS A 410 8.31 0.22 36.65
C HIS A 410 9.02 1.12 35.64
N TRP A 411 8.51 1.22 34.41
CA TRP A 411 9.08 2.08 33.37
C TRP A 411 9.05 3.57 33.74
N LEU A 412 8.10 4.01 34.59
CA LEU A 412 8.07 5.37 35.12
C LEU A 412 9.22 5.65 36.10
N SER A 413 10.01 4.65 36.50
CA SER A 413 11.21 4.85 37.34
C SER A 413 12.40 5.38 36.53
N TYR A 414 12.47 5.10 35.23
CA TYR A 414 13.51 5.63 34.35
C TYR A 414 13.23 7.12 34.07
N PRO A 415 14.14 8.05 34.43
CA PRO A 415 13.91 9.48 34.26
C PRO A 415 13.61 9.88 32.81
N ASN A 416 14.28 9.26 31.84
CA ASN A 416 14.09 9.53 30.42
C ASN A 416 12.72 9.08 29.88
N TYR A 417 12.10 8.03 30.44
CA TYR A 417 10.76 7.62 30.05
C TYR A 417 9.68 8.43 30.77
N ALA A 418 9.89 8.68 32.07
CA ALA A 418 8.97 9.50 32.85
C ALA A 418 8.86 10.93 32.29
N ALA A 419 9.98 11.52 31.85
CA ALA A 419 9.98 12.86 31.29
C ALA A 419 9.07 13.02 30.06
N LEU A 420 8.86 11.95 29.27
CA LEU A 420 7.99 11.99 28.09
C LEU A 420 6.51 12.24 28.44
N VAL A 421 6.06 11.75 29.60
CA VAL A 421 4.65 11.75 30.06
C VAL A 421 4.43 12.56 31.34
N SER A 422 5.48 13.20 31.85
CA SER A 422 5.46 14.05 33.05
C SER A 422 6.29 15.32 32.83
N GLY A 423 6.43 15.74 31.58
CA GLY A 423 7.13 16.96 31.17
C GLY A 423 6.18 18.14 30.98
N SER A 424 6.73 19.29 30.58
CA SER A 424 5.99 20.54 30.40
C SER A 424 6.41 21.31 29.14
N SER A 425 7.03 20.64 28.18
CA SER A 425 7.54 21.30 26.96
C SER A 425 6.45 21.72 25.97
N PHE A 426 5.28 21.06 26.03
CA PHE A 426 4.06 21.41 25.31
C PHE A 426 2.85 20.87 26.09
N SER A 427 1.65 21.35 25.78
CA SER A 427 0.40 20.86 26.36
C SER A 427 -0.43 20.08 25.34
N THR A 428 -1.25 19.16 25.82
CA THR A 428 -2.23 18.48 24.95
C THR A 428 -3.22 19.45 24.31
N ASP A 429 -3.39 20.67 24.85
CA ASP A 429 -4.18 21.73 24.21
C ASP A 429 -3.65 22.19 22.86
N ASP A 430 -2.33 22.08 22.64
CA ASP A 430 -1.69 22.48 21.39
C ASP A 430 -2.16 21.61 20.20
N LEU A 431 -2.84 20.51 20.47
CA LEU A 431 -3.44 19.63 19.47
C LEU A 431 -4.76 20.19 18.89
N ALA A 432 -5.44 21.09 19.59
CA ALA A 432 -6.79 21.56 19.24
C ALA A 432 -6.86 22.24 17.87
N ALA A 433 -5.80 22.96 17.52
CA ALA A 433 -5.69 23.66 16.25
C ALA A 433 -5.41 22.71 15.07
N GLY A 434 -4.98 21.46 15.34
CA GLY A 434 -4.61 20.48 14.32
C GLY A 434 -3.45 20.95 13.42
N ILE A 435 -2.49 21.70 13.98
CA ILE A 435 -1.26 22.13 13.31
C ILE A 435 0.00 21.53 13.93
N THR A 436 -0.15 20.80 15.04
CA THR A 436 0.93 20.17 15.78
C THR A 436 1.15 18.75 15.27
N ASP A 437 2.41 18.42 15.00
CA ASP A 437 2.86 17.10 14.62
C ASP A 437 3.70 16.49 15.75
N ILE A 438 3.39 15.26 16.13
CA ILE A 438 4.08 14.52 17.19
C ILE A 438 4.59 13.20 16.62
N PHE A 439 5.91 13.03 16.61
CA PHE A 439 6.57 11.79 16.25
C PHE A 439 7.00 11.04 17.51
N ILE A 440 6.40 9.89 17.77
CA ILE A 440 6.67 9.01 18.90
C ILE A 440 7.77 8.03 18.49
N ALA A 441 9.02 8.42 18.74
CA ALA A 441 10.24 7.68 18.41
C ALA A 441 10.62 6.73 19.55
N LEU A 442 9.87 5.63 19.69
CA LEU A 442 10.11 4.58 20.68
C LEU A 442 10.53 3.31 19.96
N ASP A 443 11.75 2.83 20.19
CA ASP A 443 12.24 1.65 19.51
C ASP A 443 11.41 0.38 19.82
N LEU A 444 11.50 -0.62 18.94
CA LEU A 444 10.77 -1.88 19.10
C LEU A 444 11.05 -2.56 20.45
N LYS A 445 12.28 -2.47 20.97
CA LYS A 445 12.65 -3.10 22.25
C LYS A 445 11.94 -2.43 23.42
N VAL A 446 11.83 -1.11 23.41
CA VAL A 446 11.06 -0.33 24.38
C VAL A 446 9.57 -0.67 24.29
N LEU A 447 9.01 -0.77 23.07
CA LEU A 447 7.60 -1.14 22.89
C LEU A 447 7.30 -2.57 23.37
N GLU A 448 8.23 -3.51 23.20
CA GLU A 448 8.09 -4.88 23.68
C GLU A 448 8.23 -4.99 25.21
N THR A 449 9.16 -4.23 25.80
CA THR A 449 9.45 -4.30 27.24
C THR A 449 8.48 -3.46 28.07
N HIS A 450 8.06 -2.31 27.54
CA HIS A 450 7.28 -1.29 28.25
C HIS A 450 6.16 -0.71 27.36
N PRO A 451 5.21 -1.53 26.87
CA PRO A 451 4.14 -1.06 25.99
C PRO A 451 3.24 0.00 26.66
N GLY A 452 3.16 0.00 28.00
CA GLY A 452 2.46 1.03 28.78
C GLY A 452 2.89 2.47 28.47
N LEU A 453 4.17 2.70 28.15
CA LEU A 453 4.67 4.03 27.79
C LEU A 453 3.98 4.58 26.53
N ALA A 454 3.97 3.80 25.44
CA ALA A 454 3.35 4.21 24.19
C ALA A 454 1.82 4.28 24.31
N ARG A 455 1.21 3.36 25.06
CA ARG A 455 -0.24 3.37 25.36
C ARG A 455 -0.66 4.66 26.05
N VAL A 456 0.09 5.11 27.07
CA VAL A 456 -0.19 6.36 27.78
C VAL A 456 -0.04 7.56 26.86
N ILE A 457 1.04 7.63 26.06
CA ILE A 457 1.24 8.75 25.14
C ILE A 457 0.10 8.83 24.11
N ILE A 458 -0.18 7.74 23.41
CA ILE A 458 -1.22 7.70 22.37
C ILE A 458 -2.60 7.95 22.98
N GLY A 459 -2.89 7.33 24.12
CA GLY A 459 -4.16 7.49 24.83
C GLY A 459 -4.41 8.94 25.24
N ALA A 460 -3.42 9.58 25.88
CA ALA A 460 -3.55 10.97 26.34
C ALA A 460 -3.73 11.95 25.17
N LEU A 461 -2.91 11.83 24.12
CA LEU A 461 -3.03 12.70 22.93
C LEU A 461 -4.37 12.51 22.20
N MET A 462 -4.86 11.27 22.14
CA MET A 462 -6.15 10.96 21.49
C MET A 462 -7.34 11.44 22.32
N ASN A 463 -7.32 11.24 23.64
CA ASN A 463 -8.38 11.69 24.54
C ASN A 463 -8.43 13.22 24.65
N ALA A 464 -7.29 13.90 24.63
CA ALA A 464 -7.28 15.37 24.63
C ALA A 464 -7.99 15.97 23.41
N ILE A 465 -7.98 15.27 22.27
CA ILE A 465 -8.74 15.65 21.07
C ILE A 465 -10.20 15.20 21.20
N TYR A 466 -10.43 13.96 21.67
CA TYR A 466 -11.77 13.39 21.79
C TYR A 466 -12.65 14.18 22.78
N ASN A 467 -12.12 14.55 23.94
CA ASN A 467 -12.85 15.28 24.98
C ASN A 467 -13.29 16.67 24.53
N ARG A 468 -12.68 17.25 23.49
CA ARG A 468 -13.12 18.53 22.91
C ARG A 468 -14.45 18.47 22.18
N ASN A 469 -15.08 17.30 22.11
CA ASN A 469 -16.42 17.13 21.58
C ASN A 469 -16.63 17.69 20.15
N GLY A 470 -15.60 17.61 19.31
CA GLY A 470 -15.61 18.13 17.95
C GLY A 470 -15.21 19.61 17.81
N GLU A 471 -14.92 20.31 18.90
CA GLU A 471 -14.38 21.68 18.91
C GLU A 471 -12.88 21.70 18.58
N VAL A 472 -12.54 21.21 17.38
CA VAL A 472 -11.19 21.22 16.83
C VAL A 472 -11.18 21.88 15.46
N THR A 473 -10.15 22.68 15.18
CA THR A 473 -10.09 23.46 13.92
C THR A 473 -9.78 22.58 12.72
N ASN A 474 -8.82 21.68 12.87
CA ASN A 474 -8.37 20.77 11.82
C ASN A 474 -8.30 19.34 12.36
N ARG A 475 -8.43 18.36 11.45
CA ARG A 475 -8.32 16.94 11.80
C ARG A 475 -6.88 16.56 12.12
N THR A 476 -6.74 15.60 13.03
CA THR A 476 -5.46 14.99 13.38
C THR A 476 -5.44 13.53 12.94
N LEU A 477 -4.42 13.17 12.16
CA LEU A 477 -4.16 11.81 11.71
C LEU A 477 -3.25 11.09 12.71
N PHE A 478 -3.73 9.98 13.27
CA PHE A 478 -2.91 9.02 14.01
C PHE A 478 -2.46 7.93 13.05
N LEU A 479 -1.20 8.02 12.64
CA LEU A 479 -0.52 7.09 11.76
C LEU A 479 0.35 6.17 12.61
N LEU A 480 -0.23 5.04 13.00
CA LEU A 480 0.38 4.15 14.00
C LEU A 480 1.02 2.95 13.30
N ASP A 481 2.35 2.92 13.26
CA ASP A 481 3.09 1.75 12.77
C ASP A 481 3.23 0.69 13.87
N GLU A 482 3.19 -0.57 13.46
CA GLU A 482 3.24 -1.75 14.33
C GLU A 482 2.31 -1.71 15.56
N VAL A 483 1.04 -1.34 15.33
CA VAL A 483 0.01 -1.16 16.39
C VAL A 483 -0.16 -2.41 17.26
N ALA A 484 0.10 -3.60 16.72
CA ALA A 484 0.04 -4.86 17.46
C ALA A 484 0.94 -4.86 18.72
N ARG A 485 2.02 -4.06 18.74
CA ARG A 485 2.92 -3.94 19.90
C ARG A 485 2.31 -3.22 21.09
N LEU A 486 1.25 -2.44 20.89
CA LEU A 486 0.52 -1.77 21.97
C LEU A 486 -0.42 -2.73 22.73
N GLY A 487 -0.71 -3.90 22.16
CA GLY A 487 -1.76 -4.80 22.65
C GLY A 487 -3.17 -4.17 22.52
N TYR A 488 -4.12 -4.72 23.28
CA TYR A 488 -5.48 -4.18 23.30
C TYR A 488 -5.50 -2.78 23.91
N LEU A 489 -6.04 -1.80 23.16
CA LEU A 489 -6.16 -0.42 23.58
C LEU A 489 -7.56 0.11 23.22
N ARG A 490 -8.45 0.16 24.22
CA ARG A 490 -9.88 0.49 24.06
C ARG A 490 -10.14 1.80 23.34
N ILE A 491 -9.34 2.84 23.60
CA ILE A 491 -9.51 4.16 22.97
C ILE A 491 -9.38 4.12 21.44
N LEU A 492 -8.61 3.16 20.89
CA LEU A 492 -8.56 2.96 19.43
C LEU A 492 -9.89 2.45 18.87
N GLU A 493 -10.61 1.60 19.60
CA GLU A 493 -11.95 1.15 19.20
C GLU A 493 -12.98 2.27 19.31
N THR A 494 -12.92 3.07 20.39
CA THR A 494 -13.76 4.27 20.53
C THR A 494 -13.51 5.26 19.41
N ALA A 495 -12.24 5.51 19.06
CA ALA A 495 -11.86 6.38 17.96
C ALA A 495 -12.29 5.82 16.59
N ARG A 496 -12.23 4.50 16.39
CA ARG A 496 -12.74 3.83 15.18
C ARG A 496 -14.25 4.07 14.99
N ASP A 497 -15.02 3.96 16.07
CA ASP A 497 -16.48 3.98 15.99
C ASP A 497 -17.05 5.41 15.99
N ALA A 498 -16.42 6.34 16.71
CA ALA A 498 -16.94 7.69 16.90
C ALA A 498 -15.96 8.81 16.50
N GLY A 499 -14.65 8.52 16.42
CA GLY A 499 -13.58 9.52 16.33
C GLY A 499 -13.67 10.46 15.14
N ARG A 500 -14.32 10.04 14.03
CA ARG A 500 -14.50 10.91 12.86
C ARG A 500 -15.15 12.25 13.20
N LYS A 501 -16.17 12.26 14.07
CA LYS A 501 -16.91 13.47 14.46
C LYS A 501 -16.08 14.39 15.37
N TYR A 502 -15.09 13.83 16.06
CA TYR A 502 -14.19 14.52 16.98
C TYR A 502 -12.88 14.97 16.30
N GLY A 503 -12.82 14.94 14.96
CA GLY A 503 -11.63 15.33 14.20
C GLY A 503 -10.48 14.32 14.21
N LEU A 504 -10.71 13.09 14.68
CA LEU A 504 -9.72 12.01 14.65
C LEU A 504 -9.78 11.23 13.33
N THR A 505 -8.61 10.93 12.79
CA THR A 505 -8.43 10.02 11.65
C THR A 505 -7.35 9.00 12.00
N LEU A 506 -7.55 7.74 11.61
CA LEU A 506 -6.65 6.64 11.98
C LEU A 506 -6.09 5.98 10.72
N THR A 507 -4.81 5.70 10.70
CA THR A 507 -4.19 4.75 9.76
C THR A 507 -3.36 3.78 10.57
N LEU A 508 -3.87 2.56 10.74
CA LEU A 508 -3.25 1.52 11.56
C LEU A 508 -2.51 0.53 10.67
N ILE A 509 -1.23 0.28 10.97
CA ILE A 509 -0.39 -0.62 10.19
C ILE A 509 -0.08 -1.88 11.00
N PHE A 510 -0.36 -3.04 10.41
CA PHE A 510 -0.12 -4.38 10.98
C PHE A 510 0.76 -5.19 10.03
N GLN A 511 1.56 -6.16 10.53
CA GLN A 511 2.27 -7.08 9.63
C GLN A 511 1.34 -8.11 9.01
N SER A 512 0.35 -8.58 9.77
CA SER A 512 -0.58 -9.61 9.34
C SER A 512 -1.93 -9.50 10.05
N ILE A 513 -2.96 -10.16 9.49
CA ILE A 513 -4.26 -10.32 10.16
C ILE A 513 -4.08 -11.10 11.48
N GLY A 514 -3.16 -12.06 11.52
CA GLY A 514 -2.84 -12.85 12.71
C GLY A 514 -2.42 -11.98 13.89
N GLN A 515 -1.53 -11.01 13.67
CA GLN A 515 -1.10 -10.06 14.71
C GLN A 515 -2.25 -9.18 15.23
N MET A 516 -3.13 -8.73 14.33
CA MET A 516 -4.31 -7.98 14.75
C MET A 516 -5.23 -8.84 15.64
N ARG A 517 -5.50 -10.09 15.23
CA ARG A 517 -6.32 -11.02 16.01
C ARG A 517 -5.70 -11.31 17.37
N GLU A 518 -4.38 -11.43 17.45
CA GLU A 518 -3.66 -11.61 18.71
C GLU A 518 -3.80 -10.40 19.63
N ALA A 519 -3.60 -9.18 19.11
CA ALA A 519 -3.67 -7.96 19.91
C ALA A 519 -5.09 -7.63 20.41
N TYR A 520 -6.14 -7.93 19.64
CA TYR A 520 -7.52 -7.51 19.93
C TYR A 520 -8.45 -8.64 20.40
N GLY A 521 -7.94 -9.84 20.70
CA GLY A 521 -8.75 -10.89 21.34
C GLY A 521 -9.57 -11.75 20.38
N GLY A 522 -9.08 -11.99 19.16
CA GLY A 522 -9.59 -13.02 18.26
C GLY A 522 -10.31 -12.49 17.01
N ARG A 523 -11.05 -13.39 16.33
CA ARG A 523 -11.68 -13.09 15.03
C ARG A 523 -12.73 -11.99 15.13
N ASP A 524 -13.60 -12.04 16.13
CA ASP A 524 -14.75 -11.14 16.25
C ASP A 524 -14.33 -9.68 16.41
N ALA A 525 -13.31 -9.41 17.20
CA ALA A 525 -12.77 -8.06 17.36
C ALA A 525 -12.08 -7.56 16.09
N SER A 526 -11.33 -8.44 15.39
CA SER A 526 -10.72 -8.08 14.10
C SER A 526 -11.77 -7.76 13.02
N SER A 527 -12.90 -8.49 12.99
CA SER A 527 -14.03 -8.24 12.07
C SER A 527 -14.57 -6.82 12.17
N LYS A 528 -14.73 -6.29 13.40
CA LYS A 528 -15.19 -4.91 13.63
C LYS A 528 -14.27 -3.88 12.96
N TRP A 529 -12.95 -4.11 12.96
CA TRP A 529 -12.02 -3.25 12.23
C TRP A 529 -12.19 -3.33 10.71
N PHE A 530 -12.49 -4.52 10.18
CA PHE A 530 -12.74 -4.69 8.74
C PHE A 530 -14.05 -4.04 8.29
N GLU A 531 -15.05 -3.94 9.18
CA GLU A 531 -16.36 -3.33 8.92
C GLU A 531 -16.33 -1.80 9.04
N SER A 532 -15.61 -1.26 10.03
CA SER A 532 -15.58 0.19 10.28
C SER A 532 -14.52 0.94 9.46
N ALA A 533 -13.49 0.29 8.92
CA ALA A 533 -12.46 0.97 8.13
C ALA A 533 -12.99 1.38 6.74
N SER A 534 -12.69 2.62 6.31
CA SER A 534 -13.08 3.15 4.99
C SER A 534 -12.32 2.47 3.85
N TRP A 535 -11.09 2.07 4.13
CA TRP A 535 -10.24 1.35 3.20
C TRP A 535 -9.30 0.40 3.92
N ILE A 536 -8.97 -0.72 3.26
CA ILE A 536 -8.09 -1.75 3.80
C ILE A 536 -7.13 -2.18 2.72
N SER A 537 -5.83 -2.06 2.98
CA SER A 537 -4.78 -2.42 2.03
C SER A 537 -4.05 -3.70 2.46
N PHE A 538 -3.75 -4.54 1.47
CA PHE A 538 -2.97 -5.77 1.61
C PHE A 538 -1.77 -5.76 0.65
N ALA A 539 -0.57 -5.96 1.19
CA ALA A 539 0.67 -6.08 0.42
C ALA A 539 1.63 -7.10 1.03
N ALA A 540 2.56 -7.64 0.23
CA ALA A 540 3.58 -8.58 0.69
C ALA A 540 3.01 -9.71 1.58
N ILE A 541 1.98 -10.39 1.08
CA ILE A 541 1.25 -11.43 1.81
C ILE A 541 1.98 -12.76 1.67
N ASN A 542 2.40 -13.33 2.80
CA ASN A 542 3.07 -14.64 2.86
C ASN A 542 2.22 -15.73 3.51
N ASP A 543 1.13 -15.36 4.18
CA ASP A 543 0.25 -16.28 4.89
C ASP A 543 -0.86 -16.83 3.97
N PRO A 544 -0.97 -18.16 3.79
CA PRO A 544 -2.01 -18.78 2.98
C PRO A 544 -3.44 -18.48 3.45
N GLU A 545 -3.69 -18.34 4.77
CA GLU A 545 -5.04 -18.04 5.27
C GLU A 545 -5.47 -16.63 4.85
N THR A 546 -4.56 -15.66 4.97
CA THR A 546 -4.76 -14.28 4.50
C THR A 546 -4.95 -14.23 2.98
N ALA A 547 -4.21 -15.03 2.20
CA ALA A 547 -4.38 -15.10 0.76
C ALA A 547 -5.76 -15.67 0.36
N GLU A 548 -6.24 -16.71 1.05
CA GLU A 548 -7.58 -17.27 0.86
C GLU A 548 -8.67 -16.24 1.20
N TYR A 549 -8.49 -15.50 2.30
CA TYR A 549 -9.37 -14.41 2.68
C TYR A 549 -9.44 -13.32 1.61
N ILE A 550 -8.30 -12.88 1.08
CA ILE A 550 -8.23 -11.86 0.01
C ILE A 550 -8.92 -12.38 -1.26
N SER A 551 -8.66 -13.62 -1.67
CA SER A 551 -9.29 -14.27 -2.82
C SER A 551 -10.82 -14.27 -2.69
N LYS A 552 -11.32 -14.75 -1.55
CA LYS A 552 -12.77 -14.76 -1.26
C LYS A 552 -13.37 -13.35 -1.24
N ARG A 553 -12.68 -12.38 -0.63
CA ARG A 553 -13.15 -10.98 -0.55
C ARG A 553 -13.16 -10.28 -1.92
N CYS A 554 -12.28 -10.70 -2.83
CA CYS A 554 -12.29 -10.22 -4.22
C CYS A 554 -13.49 -10.74 -5.03
N GLY A 555 -14.12 -11.82 -4.58
CA GLY A 555 -15.27 -12.43 -5.22
C GLY A 555 -14.92 -13.29 -6.42
N ASP A 556 -15.96 -13.85 -7.03
CA ASP A 556 -15.87 -14.81 -8.13
C ASP A 556 -16.29 -14.19 -9.47
N THR A 557 -15.74 -14.72 -10.55
CA THR A 557 -16.05 -14.33 -11.92
C THR A 557 -16.33 -15.57 -12.78
N THR A 558 -17.16 -15.38 -13.79
CA THR A 558 -17.37 -16.38 -14.85
C THR A 558 -16.29 -16.24 -15.92
N VAL A 559 -15.63 -17.33 -16.26
CA VAL A 559 -14.62 -17.39 -17.34
C VAL A 559 -15.07 -18.32 -18.46
N GLU A 560 -14.81 -17.93 -19.71
CA GLU A 560 -15.01 -18.77 -20.88
C GLU A 560 -13.72 -19.57 -21.15
N VAL A 561 -13.83 -20.90 -21.07
CA VAL A 561 -12.76 -21.85 -21.36
C VAL A 561 -13.07 -22.51 -22.70
N ASP A 562 -12.15 -22.35 -23.66
CA ASP A 562 -12.21 -23.06 -24.93
C ASP A 562 -11.73 -24.50 -24.72
N GLN A 563 -12.60 -25.48 -24.95
CA GLN A 563 -12.24 -26.89 -25.04
C GLN A 563 -12.10 -27.28 -26.51
N THR A 564 -10.89 -27.65 -26.91
CA THR A 564 -10.61 -28.24 -28.22
C THR A 564 -10.42 -29.74 -28.07
N SER A 565 -11.39 -30.51 -28.56
CA SER A 565 -11.27 -31.97 -28.66
C SER A 565 -10.82 -32.34 -30.06
N HIS A 566 -9.76 -33.14 -30.14
CA HIS A 566 -9.23 -33.71 -31.37
C HIS A 566 -9.48 -35.22 -31.35
N SER A 567 -10.25 -35.72 -32.30
CA SER A 567 -10.37 -37.15 -32.56
C SER A 567 -9.78 -37.47 -33.93
N SER A 568 -8.86 -38.43 -33.98
CA SER A 568 -8.31 -38.96 -35.23
C SER A 568 -8.81 -40.37 -35.43
N GLN A 569 -9.52 -40.61 -36.53
CA GLN A 569 -9.94 -41.93 -36.97
C GLN A 569 -9.38 -42.19 -38.37
N MET A 570 -9.35 -43.46 -38.78
CA MET A 570 -8.78 -43.90 -40.07
C MET A 570 -9.44 -43.25 -41.30
N SER A 571 -10.66 -42.68 -41.15
CA SER A 571 -11.42 -41.99 -42.20
C SER A 571 -11.29 -40.46 -42.19
N GLY A 572 -10.54 -39.87 -41.25
CA GLY A 572 -10.32 -38.42 -41.17
C GLY A 572 -10.19 -37.90 -39.73
N SER A 573 -9.66 -36.68 -39.60
CA SER A 573 -9.58 -35.96 -38.32
C SER A 573 -10.75 -35.00 -38.16
N SER A 574 -11.47 -35.05 -37.04
CA SER A 574 -12.48 -34.06 -36.67
C SER A 574 -11.95 -33.18 -35.53
N ARG A 575 -12.22 -31.87 -35.61
CA ARG A 575 -11.88 -30.89 -34.58
C ARG A 575 -13.14 -30.20 -34.11
N THR A 576 -13.57 -30.50 -32.88
CA THR A 576 -14.70 -29.83 -32.24
C THR A 576 -14.17 -28.77 -31.27
N ARG A 577 -14.73 -27.56 -31.35
CA ARG A 577 -14.48 -26.48 -30.39
C ARG A 577 -15.76 -26.24 -29.59
N SER A 578 -15.73 -26.51 -28.29
CA SER A 578 -16.80 -26.16 -27.36
C SER A 578 -16.34 -25.02 -26.45
N LYS A 579 -17.28 -24.16 -26.07
CA LYS A 579 -17.04 -23.05 -25.14
C LYS A 579 -17.79 -23.35 -23.86
N GLN A 580 -17.05 -23.52 -22.77
CA GLN A 580 -17.63 -23.77 -21.45
C GLN A 580 -17.49 -22.53 -20.58
N LEU A 581 -18.57 -22.18 -19.88
CA LEU A 581 -18.54 -21.17 -18.82
C LEU A 581 -18.16 -21.88 -17.52
N THR A 582 -17.15 -21.38 -16.82
CA THR A 582 -16.63 -21.98 -15.60
C THR A 582 -16.48 -20.92 -14.51
N HIS A 583 -16.67 -21.33 -13.26
CA HIS A 583 -16.39 -20.53 -12.08
C HIS A 583 -14.87 -20.33 -11.92
N ARG A 584 -14.44 -19.11 -11.59
CA ARG A 584 -13.07 -18.82 -11.17
C ARG A 584 -13.07 -17.65 -10.18
N PRO A 585 -12.33 -17.73 -9.05
CA PRO A 585 -12.07 -16.57 -8.22
C PRO A 585 -11.44 -15.41 -9.03
N LEU A 586 -11.69 -14.16 -8.64
CA LEU A 586 -11.14 -12.99 -9.31
C LEU A 586 -9.59 -13.01 -9.34
N ILE A 587 -9.00 -13.49 -8.25
CA ILE A 587 -7.59 -13.79 -8.07
C ILE A 587 -7.47 -15.07 -7.24
N LEU A 588 -6.62 -16.02 -7.65
CA LEU A 588 -6.41 -17.25 -6.90
C LEU A 588 -5.51 -16.99 -5.68
N PRO A 589 -5.64 -17.75 -4.58
CA PRO A 589 -4.81 -17.56 -3.39
C PRO A 589 -3.29 -17.60 -3.69
N HIS A 590 -2.86 -18.52 -4.56
CA HIS A 590 -1.45 -18.59 -4.97
C HIS A 590 -1.01 -17.41 -5.85
N GLU A 591 -1.93 -16.74 -6.56
CA GLU A 591 -1.65 -15.52 -7.30
C GLU A 591 -1.46 -14.34 -6.34
N VAL A 592 -2.18 -14.31 -5.22
CA VAL A 592 -1.99 -13.34 -4.13
C VAL A 592 -0.59 -13.50 -3.49
N LEU A 593 -0.21 -14.74 -3.14
CA LEU A 593 1.10 -15.06 -2.56
C LEU A 593 2.28 -14.73 -3.50
N ARG A 594 2.04 -14.65 -4.81
CA ARG A 594 3.04 -14.33 -5.85
C ARG A 594 2.98 -12.90 -6.34
N MET A 595 2.17 -12.04 -5.71
CA MET A 595 2.15 -10.62 -6.04
C MET A 595 3.53 -10.00 -5.84
N ARG A 596 3.90 -9.06 -6.71
CA ARG A 596 5.15 -8.31 -6.57
C ARG A 596 5.13 -7.45 -5.29
N GLY A 597 6.31 -7.22 -4.72
CA GLY A 597 6.45 -6.42 -3.48
C GLY A 597 6.04 -4.94 -3.61
N ASP A 598 5.93 -4.40 -4.83
CA ASP A 598 5.41 -3.06 -5.12
C ASP A 598 3.93 -3.04 -5.53
N GLU A 599 3.21 -4.14 -5.35
CA GLU A 599 1.78 -4.24 -5.57
C GLU A 599 1.01 -4.33 -4.26
N GLN A 600 -0.26 -3.93 -4.33
CA GLN A 600 -1.21 -4.10 -3.24
C GLN A 600 -2.63 -4.29 -3.77
N ILE A 601 -3.48 -4.85 -2.92
CA ILE A 601 -4.93 -4.91 -3.12
C ILE A 601 -5.58 -4.05 -2.04
N VAL A 602 -6.39 -3.08 -2.45
CA VAL A 602 -7.15 -2.19 -1.59
C VAL A 602 -8.63 -2.51 -1.72
N PHE A 603 -9.30 -2.69 -0.59
CA PHE A 603 -10.74 -2.81 -0.49
C PHE A 603 -11.32 -1.53 0.07
N THR A 604 -12.44 -1.08 -0.48
CA THR A 604 -13.25 0.02 0.07
C THR A 604 -14.72 -0.35 -0.05
N ALA A 605 -15.53 0.05 0.93
CA ALA A 605 -16.92 -0.37 1.01
C ALA A 605 -17.73 0.05 -0.23
N GLY A 606 -18.59 -0.83 -0.70
CA GLY A 606 -19.49 -0.57 -1.84
C GLY A 606 -18.82 -0.49 -3.22
N ASN A 607 -17.53 -0.75 -3.34
CA ASN A 607 -16.80 -0.66 -4.62
C ASN A 607 -16.02 -1.94 -4.92
N ALA A 608 -15.71 -2.14 -6.20
CA ALA A 608 -14.84 -3.23 -6.66
C ALA A 608 -13.45 -3.17 -6.00
N PRO A 609 -12.76 -4.32 -5.80
CA PRO A 609 -11.40 -4.32 -5.27
C PRO A 609 -10.44 -3.59 -6.22
N LEU A 610 -9.52 -2.83 -5.64
CA LEU A 610 -8.49 -2.09 -6.38
C LEU A 610 -7.16 -2.84 -6.28
N ARG A 611 -6.62 -3.31 -7.41
CA ARG A 611 -5.21 -3.72 -7.49
C ARG A 611 -4.40 -2.54 -8.04
N CYS A 612 -3.38 -2.10 -7.32
CA CYS A 612 -2.58 -0.94 -7.71
C CYS A 612 -1.12 -1.05 -7.24
N GLY A 613 -0.27 -0.17 -7.78
CA GLY A 613 1.10 0.00 -7.33
C GLY A 613 1.19 0.70 -5.97
N ARG A 614 2.27 0.47 -5.24
CA ARG A 614 2.59 1.16 -3.99
C ARG A 614 3.34 2.47 -4.27
N ALA A 615 3.05 3.51 -3.50
CA ALA A 615 3.66 4.83 -3.65
C ALA A 615 5.04 4.90 -2.97
N VAL A 616 6.02 4.18 -3.52
CA VAL A 616 7.39 4.11 -2.97
C VAL A 616 8.10 5.46 -3.15
N TRP A 617 8.36 6.19 -2.05
CA TRP A 617 8.81 7.60 -2.12
C TRP A 617 10.10 7.81 -2.92
N PHE A 618 11.09 6.90 -2.85
CA PHE A 618 12.37 7.09 -3.55
C PHE A 618 12.26 6.88 -5.07
N ARG A 619 11.13 6.36 -5.57
CA ARG A 619 10.84 6.29 -7.01
C ARG A 619 10.28 7.60 -7.57
N ARG A 620 9.91 8.51 -6.69
CA ARG A 620 9.11 9.71 -6.95
C ARG A 620 9.95 10.95 -6.76
N GLU A 621 10.13 11.73 -7.83
CA GLU A 621 10.95 12.95 -7.74
C GLU A 621 10.29 14.02 -6.85
N ASP A 622 8.96 14.08 -6.87
CA ASP A 622 8.12 14.95 -6.03
C ASP A 622 8.24 14.64 -4.53
N MET A 623 8.64 13.42 -4.14
CA MET A 623 8.85 13.07 -2.74
C MET A 623 10.32 13.02 -2.36
N ARG A 624 11.18 12.50 -3.26
CA ARG A 624 12.62 12.39 -3.04
C ARG A 624 13.28 13.73 -2.71
N THR A 625 12.81 14.82 -3.31
CA THR A 625 13.31 16.17 -3.07
C THR A 625 12.91 16.74 -1.70
N CYS A 626 11.80 16.26 -1.12
CA CYS A 626 11.32 16.67 0.20
C CYS A 626 11.85 15.80 1.34
N VAL A 627 12.31 14.58 1.03
CA VAL A 627 12.73 13.60 2.04
C VAL A 627 14.17 13.86 2.48
N GLY A 628 14.33 14.12 3.77
CA GLY A 628 15.64 14.25 4.41
C GLY A 628 16.38 12.91 4.56
N HIS A 629 17.67 12.99 4.91
CA HIS A 629 18.49 11.82 5.15
C HIS A 629 18.09 11.09 6.44
N ASN A 630 18.24 9.77 6.44
CA ASN A 630 18.10 8.96 7.65
C ASN A 630 19.31 8.02 7.82
N ARG A 631 19.41 7.39 9.01
CA ARG A 631 20.52 6.50 9.38
C ARG A 631 20.66 5.24 8.49
N PHE A 632 19.62 4.89 7.74
CA PHE A 632 19.55 3.69 6.89
C PHE A 632 19.71 4.01 5.39
N ASN A 633 19.57 5.27 4.99
CA ASN A 633 19.55 5.74 3.59
C ASN A 633 20.58 6.87 3.38
N SER A 634 21.82 6.68 3.83
CA SER A 634 22.89 7.67 3.66
C SER A 634 23.42 7.79 2.21
N ASN A 635 23.13 6.83 1.32
CA ASN A 635 23.80 6.69 0.01
C ASN A 635 22.88 6.69 -1.23
N ILE A 636 21.79 7.46 -1.27
CA ILE A 636 20.92 7.53 -2.49
C ILE A 636 21.45 8.55 -3.53
N GLU A 637 22.58 9.21 -3.25
CA GLU A 637 23.31 10.01 -4.22
C GLU A 637 24.54 9.24 -4.76
N SER A 638 24.29 8.36 -5.72
CA SER A 638 25.31 7.95 -6.72
C SER A 638 24.63 7.52 -8.02
#